data_AF-A0A957FU86-F1
#
_entry.id   AF-A0A957FU86-F1
#
_cell.length_a   1.000
_cell.length_b   1.000
_cell.length_c   1.000
_cell.angle_alpha   90.00
_cell.angle_beta   90.00
_cell.angle_gamma   90.00
#
_symmetry.space_group_name_H-M   'P 1'
#
loop_
_entity.id
_entity.type
_entity.pdbx_description
1 polymer ?
#
loop_
_entity_poly.entity_id
_entity_poly.type
_entity_poly.pdbx_seq_one_letter_code
_entity_poly.pdbx_strand_id
1 'polypeptide(L)'
;MFSSIIFPIVLILATVACALVAGLLFAFAIVTMPGIKRLNDGEFIRAFQVMDGVIQNNHPLFMLVWLGSVVALLLAAVLGFGQLDL
;
A
#
# COMPACT_ATOMS: atom_id res chain seq x y z
N MET A 1 -22.51 -19.92 3.19
CA MET A 1 -21.38 -20.83 3.49
C MET A 1 -20.08 -20.42 2.79
N PHE A 2 -20.01 -20.34 1.46
CA PHE A 2 -18.79 -19.95 0.74
C PHE A 2 -18.34 -18.49 1.01
N SER A 3 -19.28 -17.52 0.94
CA SER A 3 -19.00 -16.10 1.27
C SER A 3 -18.48 -15.92 2.70
N SER A 4 -19.01 -16.69 3.65
CA SER A 4 -18.63 -16.66 5.07
C SER A 4 -17.18 -17.09 5.31
N ILE A 5 -16.61 -17.95 4.46
CA ILE A 5 -15.20 -18.39 4.53
C ILE A 5 -14.28 -17.42 3.78
N ILE A 6 -14.73 -16.86 2.67
CA ILE A 6 -13.93 -15.97 1.82
C ILE A 6 -13.70 -14.62 2.50
N PHE A 7 -14.73 -14.08 3.15
CA PHE A 7 -14.63 -12.75 3.74
C PHE A 7 -13.48 -12.60 4.74
N PRO A 8 -13.27 -13.49 5.74
CA PRO A 8 -12.12 -13.39 6.64
C PRO A 8 -10.78 -13.43 5.91
N ILE A 9 -10.65 -14.25 4.86
CA ILE A 9 -9.42 -14.34 4.05
C ILE A 9 -9.17 -13.02 3.33
N VAL A 10 -10.18 -12.47 2.66
CA VAL A 10 -10.08 -11.18 1.95
C VAL A 10 -9.78 -10.05 2.93
N LEU A 11 -10.39 -10.06 4.12
CA LEU A 11 -10.16 -9.07 5.16
C LEU A 11 -8.73 -9.14 5.72
N ILE A 12 -8.18 -10.33 5.93
CA ILE A 12 -6.78 -10.53 6.33
C ILE A 12 -5.84 -10.00 5.24
N LEU A 13 -6.09 -10.35 3.97
CA LEU A 13 -5.28 -9.85 2.85
C LEU A 13 -5.35 -8.33 2.72
N ALA A 14 -6.54 -7.74 2.85
CA ALA A 14 -6.71 -6.29 2.86
C ALA A 14 -5.93 -5.64 4.00
N THR A 15 -6.01 -6.21 5.21
CA THR A 15 -5.31 -5.70 6.40
C THR A 15 -3.79 -5.74 6.20
N VAL A 16 -3.25 -6.87 5.71
CA VAL A 16 -1.82 -7.01 5.43
C VAL A 16 -1.36 -6.04 4.33
N ALA A 17 -2.11 -5.92 3.24
CA ALA A 17 -1.78 -5.00 2.15
C ALA A 17 -1.81 -3.54 2.62
N CYS A 18 -2.82 -3.14 3.39
CA CYS A 18 -2.89 -1.80 3.99
C CYS A 18 -1.74 -1.55 4.97
N ALA A 19 -1.38 -2.52 5.80
CA ALA A 19 -0.24 -2.41 6.72
C ALA A 19 1.09 -2.25 5.97
N LEU A 20 1.28 -2.96 4.85
CA LEU A 20 2.45 -2.80 3.98
C LEU A 20 2.50 -1.40 3.35
N VAL A 21 1.38 -0.89 2.82
CA VAL A 21 1.30 0.49 2.30
C VAL A 21 1.60 1.51 3.39
N ALA A 22 0.99 1.35 4.57
CA ALA A 22 1.21 2.24 5.71
C ALA A 22 2.67 2.23 6.17
N GLY A 23 3.28 1.05 6.29
CA GLY A 23 4.69 0.89 6.64
C GLY A 23 5.64 1.52 5.63
N LEU A 24 5.36 1.35 4.33
CA LEU A 24 6.12 1.99 3.25
C LEU A 24 6.08 3.52 3.37
N LEU A 25 4.88 4.10 3.49
CA LEU A 25 4.70 5.56 3.62
C LEU A 25 5.33 6.10 4.91
N PHE A 26 5.16 5.39 6.01
CA PHE A 26 5.73 5.74 7.30
C PHE A 26 7.27 5.76 7.25
N ALA A 27 7.88 4.72 6.70
CA ALA A 27 9.34 4.66 6.52
C ALA A 27 9.84 5.81 5.63
N PHE A 28 9.13 6.11 4.53
CA PHE A 28 9.44 7.24 3.67
C PHE A 28 9.38 8.58 4.42
N ALA A 29 8.32 8.80 5.20
CA ALA A 29 8.10 10.06 5.91
C ALA A 29 9.11 10.29 7.05
N ILE A 30 9.45 9.25 7.80
CA ILE A 30 10.22 9.36 9.05
C ILE A 30 11.72 9.13 8.85
N VAL A 31 12.11 8.29 7.88
CA VAL A 31 13.52 7.92 7.67
C VAL A 31 14.04 8.43 6.34
N THR A 32 13.40 8.05 5.22
CA THR A 32 13.92 8.33 3.88
C THR A 32 13.97 9.82 3.56
N MET A 33 12.83 10.51 3.69
CA MET A 33 12.71 11.94 3.34
C MET A 33 13.60 12.82 4.24
N PRO A 34 13.62 12.64 5.58
CA PRO A 34 14.55 13.39 6.43
C PRO A 34 16.02 13.06 6.16
N GLY A 35 16.32 11.83 5.74
CA GLY A 35 17.67 11.40 5.36
C GLY A 35 18.18 12.13 4.11
N ILE A 36 17.45 12.02 3.00
CA ILE A 36 17.87 12.64 1.72
C ILE A 36 17.84 14.17 1.78
N LYS A 37 17.00 14.78 2.63
CA LYS A 37 16.94 16.24 2.82
C LYS A 37 18.26 16.84 3.34
N ARG A 38 19.16 16.00 3.89
CA ARG A 38 20.50 16.42 4.34
C ARG A 38 21.53 16.50 3.21
N LEU A 39 21.18 16.05 2.00
CA LEU A 39 22.04 16.16 0.83
C LEU A 39 21.95 17.58 0.23
N ASN A 40 22.90 17.94 -0.63
CA ASN A 40 22.81 19.18 -1.39
C ASN A 40 21.60 19.14 -2.35
N ASP A 41 21.05 20.29 -2.73
CA ASP A 41 19.82 20.38 -3.54
C ASP A 41 19.82 19.50 -4.79
N GLY A 42 20.92 19.49 -5.55
CA GLY A 42 21.04 18.66 -6.76
C GLY A 42 21.04 17.15 -6.47
N GLU A 43 21.65 16.74 -5.36
CA GLU A 43 21.68 15.34 -4.92
C GLU A 43 20.33 14.92 -4.34
N PHE A 44 19.67 15.79 -3.60
CA PHE A 44 18.30 15.60 -3.11
C PHE A 44 17.34 15.35 -4.27
N ILE A 45 17.32 16.26 -5.27
CA ILE A 45 16.43 16.15 -6.43
C ILE A 45 16.72 14.85 -7.19
N ARG A 46 18.00 14.52 -7.41
CA ARG A 46 18.38 13.30 -8.12
C ARG A 46 17.95 12.04 -7.36
N ALA A 47 18.18 11.98 -6.05
CA ALA A 47 17.77 10.86 -5.22
C ALA A 47 16.25 10.68 -5.25
N PHE A 48 15.51 11.78 -5.10
CA PHE A 48 14.06 11.78 -5.14
C PHE A 48 13.52 11.28 -6.48
N GLN A 49 14.03 11.81 -7.60
CA GLN A 49 13.64 11.38 -8.95
C GLN A 49 13.91 9.90 -9.23
N VAL A 50 15.06 9.38 -8.80
CA VAL A 50 15.40 7.96 -9.02
C VAL A 50 14.48 7.05 -8.19
N MET A 51 14.17 7.41 -6.94
CA MET A 51 13.22 6.67 -6.12
C MET A 51 11.80 6.70 -6.70
N ASP A 52 11.32 7.89 -7.07
CA ASP A 52 10.02 8.06 -7.72
C ASP A 52 9.96 7.35 -9.06
N GLY A 53 11.06 7.29 -9.82
CA GLY A 53 11.15 6.53 -11.05
C GLY A 53 10.91 5.04 -10.85
N VAL A 54 11.36 4.43 -9.74
CA VAL A 54 11.03 3.04 -9.42
C VAL A 54 9.52 2.87 -9.23
N ILE A 55 8.87 3.81 -8.56
CA ILE A 55 7.42 3.78 -8.32
C ILE A 55 6.63 4.00 -9.62
N GLN A 56 7.00 5.01 -10.41
CA GLN A 56 6.30 5.42 -11.63
C GLN A 56 6.47 4.43 -12.78
N ASN A 57 7.55 3.65 -12.79
CA ASN A 57 7.80 2.60 -13.80
C ASN A 57 6.98 1.31 -13.57
N ASN A 58 5.82 1.39 -12.91
CA ASN A 58 4.92 0.27 -12.66
C ASN A 58 5.61 -0.94 -11.97
N HIS A 59 6.48 -0.68 -10.99
CA HIS A 59 7.17 -1.77 -10.30
C HIS A 59 6.16 -2.81 -9.78
N PRO A 60 6.23 -4.09 -10.21
CA PRO A 60 5.12 -5.04 -10.02
C PRO A 60 4.70 -5.22 -8.55
N LEU A 61 5.68 -5.28 -7.63
CA LEU A 61 5.38 -5.42 -6.20
C LEU A 61 4.76 -4.15 -5.61
N PHE A 62 5.16 -2.97 -6.06
CA PHE A 62 4.56 -1.71 -5.60
C PHE A 62 3.11 -1.64 -6.07
N MET A 63 2.87 -1.93 -7.35
CA MET A 63 1.52 -1.95 -7.93
C MET A 63 0.63 -2.98 -7.26
N LEU A 64 1.14 -4.19 -6.99
CA LEU A 64 0.41 -5.23 -6.28
C LEU A 64 0.00 -4.78 -4.88
N VAL A 65 0.91 -4.21 -4.10
CA VAL A 65 0.60 -3.80 -2.72
C VAL A 65 -0.29 -2.56 -2.71
N TRP A 66 0.02 -1.57 -3.54
CA TRP A 66 -0.71 -0.30 -3.61
C TRP A 66 -2.12 -0.48 -4.16
N LEU A 67 -2.28 -0.92 -5.41
CA LEU A 67 -3.60 -1.13 -6.00
C LEU A 67 -4.31 -2.32 -5.36
N GLY A 68 -3.59 -3.39 -5.04
CA GLY A 68 -4.18 -4.55 -4.39
C GLY A 68 -4.75 -4.23 -3.01
N SER A 69 -4.15 -3.31 -2.25
CA SER A 69 -4.75 -2.84 -0.98
C SER A 69 -6.12 -2.18 -1.19
N VAL A 70 -6.25 -1.30 -2.19
CA VAL A 70 -7.51 -0.63 -2.51
C VAL A 70 -8.57 -1.65 -2.94
N VAL A 71 -8.20 -2.55 -3.86
CA VAL A 71 -9.11 -3.58 -4.37
C VAL A 71 -9.53 -4.54 -3.25
N ALA A 72 -8.58 -5.03 -2.44
CA ALA A 72 -8.87 -5.95 -1.34
C ALA A 72 -9.76 -5.30 -0.28
N LEU A 73 -9.54 -4.03 0.05
CA LEU A 73 -10.35 -3.30 1.02
C LEU A 73 -11.78 -3.06 0.53
N LEU A 74 -11.96 -2.70 -0.75
CA LEU A 74 -13.28 -2.58 -1.36
C LEU A 74 -14.03 -3.93 -1.41
N LEU A 75 -13.33 -5.01 -1.77
CA LEU A 75 -13.90 -6.35 -1.78
C LEU A 75 -14.31 -6.79 -0.36
N ALA A 76 -13.46 -6.53 0.64
CA ALA A 76 -13.77 -6.81 2.04
C ALA A 76 -15.02 -6.05 2.48
N ALA A 77 -15.14 -4.76 2.13
CA ALA A 77 -16.30 -3.95 2.47
C ALA A 77 -17.58 -4.52 1.85
N VAL A 78 -17.59 -4.82 0.54
CA VAL A 78 -18.75 -5.37 -0.16
C VAL A 78 -19.17 -6.73 0.41
N LEU A 79 -18.21 -7.63 0.62
CA LEU A 79 -18.48 -8.94 1.22
C LEU A 79 -18.99 -8.83 2.66
N GLY A 80 -18.46 -7.89 3.43
CA GLY A 80 -18.89 -7.61 4.81
C GLY A 80 -20.33 -7.10 4.88
N PHE A 81 -20.72 -6.20 3.98
CA PHE A 81 -22.13 -5.76 3.89
C PHE A 81 -23.08 -6.93 3.61
N GLY A 82 -22.68 -7.89 2.79
CA GLY A 82 -23.45 -9.11 2.52
C GLY A 82 -23.55 -10.10 3.69
N GLN A 83 -22.86 -9.84 4.81
CA GLN A 83 -22.92 -10.65 6.03
C GLN A 83 -23.74 -10.01 7.15
N LEU A 84 -24.21 -8.77 6.95
CA LEU A 84 -25.09 -8.13 7.92
C LEU A 84 -26.45 -8.83 7.86
N ASP A 85 -26.85 -9.48 8.95
CA ASP A 85 -28.20 -10.00 9.14
C ASP A 85 -29.15 -8.81 9.36
N LEU A 86 -29.57 -8.16 8.27
CA LEU A 86 -30.57 -7.09 8.27
C LEU A 86 -31.99 -7.64 8.05
#